data_AF-A0A9D1R1X2-F1
#
_entry.id   AF-A0A9D1R1X2-F1
#
_cell.length_a   1.000
_cell.length_b   1.000
_cell.length_c   1.000
_cell.angle_alpha   90.00
_cell.angle_beta   90.00
_cell.angle_gamma   90.00
#
_symmetry.space_group_name_H-M   'P 1'
#
loop_
_entity.id
_entity.type
_entity.pdbx_description
1 polymer ?
#
loop_
_entity_poly.entity_id
_entity_poly.type
_entity_poly.pdbx_seq_one_letter_code
_entity_poly.pdbx_strand_id
1 'polypeptide(L)'
;MDGKQIGVIVILLLILAVIGILFYVFIRIRRKVRYYSRMLFGTESLVDGVKSMEREEELTPKSVSSATGLYLPSILQDFPGFHYEEMKSRAENVLLSYLRSIDAMNEGLLTEGTSQLRENLRLRIGALQKAGLREHFEEMQLHRMEIYQYRRQRERCSIVFQAAIGYIHYVEKDGSITEGQRDRLKQSRYNIEMIYIQDRSVIDDLGGDGIGLNCPNCGAPISGVGAKRCAYCDSLIVEFNIKTWNFSSVREV
;
A
#
# COMPACT_ATOMS: atom_id res chain seq x y z
N MET A 1 -72.77 -9.10 -30.23
CA MET A 1 -71.32 -9.28 -30.00
C MET A 1 -71.12 -10.67 -29.48
N ASP A 2 -70.33 -11.46 -30.19
CA ASP A 2 -70.09 -12.87 -29.85
C ASP A 2 -69.26 -12.96 -28.56
N GLY A 3 -69.51 -13.94 -27.69
CA GLY A 3 -68.88 -14.02 -26.35
C GLY A 3 -67.34 -14.02 -26.39
N LYS A 4 -66.76 -14.52 -27.50
CA LYS A 4 -65.33 -14.44 -27.81
C LYS A 4 -64.82 -13.01 -28.04
N GLN A 5 -65.61 -12.15 -28.69
CA GLN A 5 -65.21 -10.77 -28.96
C GLN A 5 -65.13 -9.94 -27.67
N ILE A 6 -66.02 -10.20 -26.72
CA ILE A 6 -66.01 -9.53 -25.40
C ILE A 6 -64.78 -9.96 -24.60
N GLY A 7 -64.44 -11.25 -24.59
CA GLY A 7 -63.25 -11.76 -23.91
C GLY A 7 -61.95 -11.15 -24.46
N VAL A 8 -61.83 -11.02 -25.78
CA VAL A 8 -60.65 -10.39 -26.42
C VAL A 8 -60.53 -8.91 -26.03
N ILE A 9 -61.64 -8.16 -26.02
CA ILE A 9 -61.62 -6.74 -25.64
C ILE A 9 -61.20 -6.55 -24.18
N VAL A 10 -61.67 -7.40 -23.26
CA VAL A 10 -61.31 -7.32 -21.84
C VAL A 10 -59.82 -7.61 -21.62
N ILE A 11 -59.26 -8.60 -22.31
CA ILE A 11 -57.83 -8.93 -22.25
C ILE A 11 -56.98 -7.76 -22.77
N LEU A 12 -57.40 -7.13 -23.88
CA LEU A 12 -56.67 -6.01 -24.47
C LEU A 12 -56.65 -4.79 -23.56
N LEU A 13 -57.75 -4.51 -22.86
CA LEU A 13 -57.83 -3.44 -21.85
C LEU A 13 -56.94 -3.71 -20.63
N LEU A 14 -56.87 -4.96 -20.16
CA LEU A 14 -55.98 -5.34 -19.06
C LEU A 14 -54.50 -5.16 -19.43
N ILE A 15 -54.11 -5.56 -20.65
CA ILE A 15 -52.74 -5.36 -21.14
C ILE A 15 -52.40 -3.87 -21.21
N LEU A 16 -53.32 -3.05 -21.71
CA LEU A 16 -53.12 -1.61 -21.85
C LEU A 16 -53.01 -0.93 -20.47
N ALA A 17 -53.78 -1.39 -19.49
CA ALA A 17 -53.68 -0.93 -18.10
C ALA A 17 -52.32 -1.28 -17.48
N VAL A 18 -51.83 -2.51 -17.68
CA VAL A 18 -50.50 -2.94 -17.19
C VAL A 18 -49.38 -2.12 -17.82
N ILE A 19 -49.43 -1.88 -19.13
CA ILE A 19 -48.46 -1.03 -19.84
C ILE A 19 -48.49 0.41 -19.28
N GLY A 20 -49.68 0.96 -19.04
CA GLY A 20 -49.84 2.29 -18.45
C GLY A 20 -49.22 2.39 -17.05
N ILE A 21 -49.40 1.37 -16.21
CA ILE A 21 -48.80 1.31 -14.86
C ILE A 21 -47.28 1.23 -14.95
N LEU A 22 -46.74 0.35 -15.80
CA LEU A 22 -45.29 0.23 -16.01
C LEU A 22 -44.67 1.55 -16.50
N PHE A 23 -45.35 2.24 -17.42
CA PHE A 23 -44.91 3.54 -17.92
C PHE A 23 -44.96 4.62 -16.83
N TYR A 24 -46.02 4.66 -16.03
CA TYR A 24 -46.14 5.58 -14.90
C TYR A 24 -45.04 5.38 -13.86
N VAL A 25 -44.77 4.12 -13.49
CA VAL A 25 -43.70 3.74 -12.56
C VAL A 25 -42.33 4.13 -13.14
N PHE A 26 -42.08 3.85 -14.41
CA PHE A 26 -40.85 4.23 -15.09
C PHE A 26 -40.61 5.76 -15.07
N ILE A 27 -41.65 6.55 -15.36
CA ILE A 27 -41.57 8.03 -15.29
C ILE A 27 -41.30 8.50 -13.87
N ARG A 28 -41.98 7.93 -12.86
CA ARG A 28 -41.78 8.27 -11.45
C ARG A 28 -40.35 7.98 -10.99
N ILE A 29 -39.80 6.81 -11.33
CA ILE A 29 -38.43 6.42 -10.99
C ILE A 29 -37.43 7.37 -11.67
N ARG A 30 -37.57 7.61 -12.98
CA ARG A 30 -36.66 8.53 -13.69
C ARG A 30 -36.70 9.98 -13.19
N ARG A 31 -37.84 10.45 -12.69
CA ARG A 31 -37.94 11.79 -12.06
C ARG A 31 -37.27 11.82 -10.68
N LYS A 32 -37.46 10.77 -9.86
CA LYS A 32 -36.89 10.69 -8.51
C LYS A 32 -35.38 10.50 -8.53
N VAL A 33 -34.85 9.69 -9.45
CA VAL A 33 -33.41 9.49 -9.65
C VAL A 33 -32.72 10.79 -10.06
N ARG A 34 -33.31 11.55 -11.00
CA ARG A 34 -32.78 12.87 -11.40
C ARG A 34 -32.79 13.89 -10.25
N TYR A 35 -33.84 13.87 -9.42
CA TYR A 35 -33.93 14.75 -8.25
C TYR A 35 -32.84 14.45 -7.21
N TYR A 36 -32.66 13.18 -6.84
CA TYR A 36 -31.61 12.79 -5.89
C TYR A 36 -30.20 12.95 -6.47
N SER A 37 -30.00 12.69 -7.76
CA SER A 37 -28.72 12.91 -8.46
C SER A 37 -28.25 14.35 -8.35
N ARG A 38 -29.13 15.32 -8.65
CA ARG A 38 -28.81 16.76 -8.55
C ARG A 38 -28.59 17.22 -7.11
N MET A 39 -29.28 16.60 -6.14
CA MET A 39 -29.19 16.97 -4.73
C MET A 39 -27.91 16.46 -4.06
N LEU A 40 -27.40 15.28 -4.44
CA LEU A 40 -26.23 14.65 -3.83
C LEU A 40 -24.93 14.90 -4.61
N PHE A 41 -24.99 14.94 -5.94
CA PHE A 41 -23.81 14.96 -6.80
C PHE A 41 -23.75 16.15 -7.76
N GLY A 42 -24.78 17.00 -7.82
CA GLY A 42 -24.84 18.14 -8.73
C GLY A 42 -24.93 17.79 -10.23
N THR A 43 -24.91 16.51 -10.60
CA THR A 43 -24.96 16.01 -11.99
C THR A 43 -26.35 15.49 -12.36
N GLU A 44 -26.66 15.43 -13.67
CA GLU A 44 -27.97 14.95 -14.16
C GLU A 44 -28.18 13.43 -13.99
N SER A 45 -27.10 12.68 -13.78
CA SER A 45 -27.14 11.22 -13.62
C SER A 45 -26.31 10.74 -12.43
N LEU A 46 -26.88 9.79 -11.69
CA LEU A 46 -26.28 9.23 -10.47
C LEU A 46 -24.97 8.49 -10.79
N VAL A 47 -24.86 7.93 -12.00
CA VAL A 47 -23.66 7.26 -12.51
C VAL A 47 -22.54 8.28 -12.77
N ASP A 48 -22.88 9.43 -13.36
CA ASP A 48 -21.88 10.47 -13.63
C ASP A 48 -21.40 11.12 -12.33
N GLY A 49 -22.28 11.26 -11.34
CA GLY A 49 -21.95 11.74 -9.99
C GLY A 49 -20.98 10.82 -9.23
N VAL A 50 -21.20 9.51 -9.30
CA VAL A 50 -20.27 8.52 -8.71
C VAL A 50 -18.93 8.55 -9.43
N LYS A 51 -18.92 8.59 -10.78
CA LYS A 51 -17.69 8.68 -11.56
C LYS A 51 -16.89 9.97 -11.32
N SER A 52 -17.56 11.09 -11.05
CA SER A 52 -16.86 12.34 -10.69
C SER A 52 -16.22 12.26 -9.31
N MET A 53 -16.85 11.59 -8.34
CA MET A 53 -16.24 11.35 -7.03
C MET A 53 -15.03 10.43 -7.11
N GLU A 54 -15.12 9.35 -7.88
CA GLU A 54 -13.97 8.45 -8.14
C GLU A 54 -12.78 9.23 -8.72
N ARG A 55 -13.01 10.09 -9.72
CA ARG A 55 -11.94 10.92 -10.31
C ARG A 55 -11.35 11.93 -9.33
N GLU A 56 -12.16 12.51 -8.45
CA GLU A 56 -11.65 13.43 -7.42
C GLU A 56 -10.76 12.71 -6.39
N GLU A 57 -11.11 11.46 -6.02
CA GLU A 57 -10.25 10.63 -5.17
C GLU A 57 -8.95 10.21 -5.88
N GLU A 58 -8.99 9.94 -7.19
CA GLU A 58 -7.81 9.58 -8.01
C GLU A 58 -6.81 10.74 -8.12
N LEU A 59 -7.32 11.99 -8.14
CA LEU A 59 -6.51 13.19 -8.35
C LEU A 59 -6.00 13.84 -7.06
N THR A 60 -6.63 13.56 -5.92
CA THR A 60 -6.26 14.22 -4.65
C THR A 60 -5.27 13.38 -3.83
N PRO A 61 -4.05 13.88 -3.61
CA PRO A 61 -3.09 13.19 -2.74
C PRO A 61 -3.67 12.93 -1.36
N LYS A 62 -3.47 11.73 -0.83
CA LYS A 62 -3.84 11.43 0.56
C LYS A 62 -3.05 12.33 1.51
N SER A 63 -3.67 12.74 2.60
CA SER A 63 -2.99 13.52 3.63
C SER A 63 -2.08 12.63 4.48
N VAL A 64 -0.92 13.17 4.83
CA VAL A 64 -0.02 12.57 5.83
C VAL A 64 -0.10 13.36 7.13
N SER A 65 0.19 12.70 8.25
CA SER A 65 0.31 13.39 9.53
C SER A 65 1.44 14.41 9.48
N SER A 66 1.17 15.67 9.82
CA SER A 66 2.21 16.70 9.96
C SER A 66 2.87 16.66 11.35
N ALA A 67 3.25 15.46 11.82
CA ALA A 67 3.78 15.25 13.18
C ALA A 67 5.31 15.39 13.27
N THR A 68 6.00 15.70 12.17
CA THR A 68 7.44 15.97 12.16
C THR A 68 7.84 17.05 13.16
N GLY A 69 7.13 18.18 13.18
CA GLY A 69 7.43 19.26 14.13
C GLY A 69 7.26 18.86 15.60
N LEU A 70 6.42 17.85 15.88
CA LEU A 70 6.20 17.31 17.22
C LEU A 70 7.33 16.35 17.63
N TYR A 71 7.70 15.42 16.75
CA TYR A 71 8.63 14.34 17.09
C TYR A 71 10.11 14.67 16.86
N LEU A 72 10.42 15.51 15.87
CA LEU A 72 11.80 15.81 15.50
C LEU A 72 12.64 16.39 16.66
N PRO A 73 12.13 17.32 17.49
CA PRO A 73 12.89 17.80 18.64
C PRO A 73 13.28 16.70 19.63
N SER A 74 12.36 15.78 19.93
CA SER A 74 12.63 14.63 20.83
C SER A 74 13.62 13.65 20.21
N ILE A 75 13.52 13.41 18.89
CA ILE A 75 14.49 12.57 18.17
C ILE A 75 15.89 13.18 18.23
N LEU A 76 16.04 14.48 18.00
CA LEU A 76 17.33 15.17 18.04
C LEU A 76 17.91 15.24 19.47
N GLN A 77 17.05 15.31 20.49
CA GLN A 77 17.48 15.22 21.89
C GLN A 77 18.07 13.84 22.20
N ASP A 78 17.43 12.77 21.72
CA ASP A 78 17.89 11.40 21.94
C ASP A 78 19.06 11.01 21.03
N PHE A 79 19.10 11.57 19.82
CA PHE A 79 20.07 11.27 18.77
C PHE A 79 20.58 12.57 18.11
N PRO A 80 21.54 13.28 18.73
CA PRO A 80 22.05 14.55 18.19
C PRO A 80 22.68 14.47 16.80
N GLY A 81 23.13 13.28 16.37
CA GLY A 81 23.67 13.02 15.03
C GLY A 81 22.62 12.62 13.98
N PHE A 82 21.32 12.72 14.30
CA PHE A 82 20.25 12.37 13.37
C PHE A 82 20.03 13.48 12.33
N HIS A 83 20.18 13.13 11.05
CA HIS A 83 19.96 14.04 9.93
C HIS A 83 18.60 13.78 9.27
N TYR A 84 17.61 14.62 9.56
CA TYR A 84 16.23 14.42 9.11
C TYR A 84 16.09 14.32 7.59
N GLU A 85 16.59 15.30 6.83
CA GLU A 85 16.42 15.34 5.38
C GLU A 85 17.09 14.16 4.67
N GLU A 86 18.25 13.71 5.17
CA GLU A 86 18.94 12.52 4.66
C GLU A 86 18.10 11.26 4.91
N MET A 87 17.62 11.08 6.15
CA MET A 87 16.82 9.90 6.53
C MET A 87 15.48 9.86 5.80
N LYS A 88 14.88 11.03 5.56
CA LYS A 88 13.70 11.18 4.73
C LYS A 88 14.01 10.74 3.29
N SER A 89 15.03 11.31 2.64
CA SER A 89 15.41 10.93 1.28
C SER A 89 15.69 9.42 1.14
N ARG A 90 16.34 8.83 2.14
CA ARG A 90 16.55 7.38 2.21
C ARG A 90 15.23 6.60 2.32
N ALA A 91 14.31 7.05 3.17
CA ALA A 91 12.98 6.43 3.29
C ALA A 91 12.18 6.51 1.98
N GLU A 92 12.27 7.63 1.24
CA GLU A 92 11.66 7.79 -0.08
C GLU A 92 12.24 6.77 -1.08
N ASN A 93 13.57 6.63 -1.11
CA ASN A 93 14.24 5.66 -1.98
C ASN A 93 13.90 4.21 -1.61
N VAL A 94 13.78 3.89 -0.32
CA VAL A 94 13.34 2.57 0.16
C VAL A 94 11.93 2.27 -0.31
N LEU A 95 10.99 3.20 -0.16
CA LEU A 95 9.62 3.00 -0.63
C LEU A 95 9.59 2.74 -2.14
N LEU A 96 10.20 3.62 -2.93
CA LEU A 96 10.17 3.52 -4.39
C LEU A 96 10.88 2.26 -4.89
N SER A 97 12.03 1.91 -4.31
CA SER A 97 12.75 0.69 -4.68
C SER A 97 12.01 -0.58 -4.24
N TYR A 98 11.31 -0.56 -3.10
CA TYR A 98 10.47 -1.67 -2.66
C TYR A 98 9.32 -1.93 -3.64
N LEU A 99 8.58 -0.89 -4.05
CA LEU A 99 7.50 -1.02 -5.04
C LEU A 99 8.01 -1.46 -6.41
N ARG A 100 9.14 -0.90 -6.88
CA ARG A 100 9.81 -1.34 -8.12
C ARG A 100 10.28 -2.79 -8.05
N SER A 101 10.71 -3.27 -6.88
CA SER A 101 11.13 -4.66 -6.71
C SER A 101 9.97 -5.62 -6.89
N ILE A 102 8.77 -5.23 -6.43
CA ILE A 102 7.54 -6.01 -6.64
C ILE A 102 7.18 -6.04 -8.13
N ASP A 103 7.14 -4.87 -8.78
CA ASP A 103 6.80 -4.75 -10.21
C ASP A 103 7.73 -5.55 -11.13
N ALA A 104 9.04 -5.40 -10.89
CA ALA A 104 10.07 -6.10 -11.65
C ALA A 104 10.24 -7.58 -11.24
N MET A 105 9.55 -8.05 -10.19
CA MET A 105 9.74 -9.37 -9.58
C MET A 105 11.22 -9.64 -9.22
N ASN A 106 11.90 -8.62 -8.70
CA ASN A 106 13.34 -8.65 -8.43
C ASN A 106 13.67 -7.96 -7.09
N GLU A 107 13.94 -8.78 -6.05
CA GLU A 107 14.34 -8.31 -4.72
C GLU A 107 15.66 -7.52 -4.70
N GLY A 108 16.51 -7.70 -5.72
CA GLY A 108 17.81 -7.03 -5.84
C GLY A 108 17.71 -5.52 -6.12
N LEU A 109 16.53 -5.02 -6.50
CA LEU A 109 16.32 -3.59 -6.72
C LEU A 109 16.16 -2.80 -5.41
N LEU A 110 15.88 -3.47 -4.28
CA LEU A 110 15.73 -2.83 -2.98
C LEU A 110 17.06 -2.22 -2.53
N THR A 111 17.08 -0.88 -2.40
CA THR A 111 18.30 -0.10 -2.17
C THR A 111 18.94 -0.40 -0.82
N GLU A 112 18.13 -0.47 0.23
CA GLU A 112 18.58 -0.74 1.60
C GLU A 112 17.46 -1.33 2.46
N GLY A 113 17.82 -1.87 3.61
CA GLY A 113 16.88 -2.51 4.51
C GLY A 113 17.53 -3.63 5.32
N THR A 114 16.90 -3.95 6.45
CA THR A 114 17.28 -5.12 7.25
C THR A 114 17.02 -6.42 6.49
N SER A 115 17.60 -7.52 6.98
CA SER A 115 17.26 -8.87 6.52
C SER A 115 15.76 -9.14 6.58
N GLN A 116 15.07 -8.63 7.61
CA GLN A 116 13.63 -8.77 7.75
C GLN A 116 12.85 -8.08 6.62
N LEU A 117 13.23 -6.85 6.25
CA LEU A 117 12.57 -6.15 5.15
C LEU A 117 12.77 -6.90 3.82
N ARG A 118 14.00 -7.38 3.58
CA ARG A 118 14.33 -8.18 2.40
C ARG A 118 13.54 -9.49 2.34
N GLU A 119 13.44 -10.19 3.47
CA GLU A 119 12.66 -11.43 3.55
C GLU A 119 11.16 -11.18 3.33
N ASN A 120 10.59 -10.12 3.93
CA ASN A 120 9.20 -9.75 3.69
C ASN A 120 8.92 -9.48 2.19
N LEU A 121 9.83 -8.76 1.52
CA LEU A 121 9.75 -8.51 0.08
C LEU A 121 9.84 -9.81 -0.73
N ARG A 122 10.79 -10.68 -0.39
CA ARG A 122 10.99 -11.99 -1.02
C ARG A 122 9.75 -12.87 -0.89
N LEU A 123 9.15 -12.94 0.29
CA LEU A 123 7.93 -13.69 0.55
C LEU A 123 6.76 -13.14 -0.27
N ARG A 124 6.62 -11.81 -0.37
CA ARG A 124 5.59 -11.16 -1.21
C ARG A 124 5.77 -11.51 -2.69
N ILE A 125 6.98 -11.34 -3.24
CA ILE A 125 7.29 -11.68 -4.64
C ILE A 125 7.06 -13.17 -4.89
N GLY A 126 7.52 -14.04 -3.99
CA GLY A 126 7.32 -15.48 -4.10
C GLY A 126 5.84 -15.89 -4.08
N ALA A 127 5.00 -15.20 -3.31
CA ALA A 127 3.56 -15.43 -3.30
C ALA A 127 2.91 -15.03 -4.64
N LEU A 128 3.27 -13.87 -5.19
CA LEU A 128 2.81 -13.42 -6.51
C LEU A 128 3.21 -14.42 -7.60
N GLN A 129 4.47 -14.86 -7.59
CA GLN A 129 4.99 -15.82 -8.56
C GLN A 129 4.25 -17.16 -8.50
N LYS A 130 4.03 -17.70 -7.29
CA LYS A 130 3.27 -18.95 -7.11
C LYS A 130 1.81 -18.83 -7.58
N ALA A 131 1.22 -17.65 -7.45
CA ALA A 131 -0.15 -17.38 -7.89
C ALA A 131 -0.25 -17.08 -9.40
N GLY A 132 0.90 -16.94 -10.11
CA GLY A 132 0.96 -16.50 -11.50
C GLY A 132 0.54 -15.03 -11.68
N LEU A 133 0.64 -14.22 -10.62
CA LEU A 133 0.24 -12.82 -10.62
C LEU A 133 1.44 -11.91 -10.86
N ARG A 134 1.20 -10.82 -11.59
CA ARG A 134 2.12 -9.70 -11.71
C ARG A 134 1.44 -8.44 -11.21
N GLU A 135 2.05 -7.78 -10.24
CA GLU A 135 1.53 -6.56 -9.66
C GLU A 135 2.35 -5.37 -10.17
N HIS A 136 1.71 -4.39 -10.78
CA HIS A 136 2.39 -3.29 -11.46
C HIS A 136 2.20 -1.96 -10.73
N PHE A 137 3.25 -1.15 -10.73
CA PHE A 137 3.27 0.19 -10.13
C PHE A 137 3.87 1.18 -11.15
N GLU A 138 3.00 1.80 -11.95
CA GLU A 138 3.41 2.75 -13.00
C GLU A 138 3.23 4.20 -12.53
N GLU A 139 3.98 5.12 -13.14
CA GLU A 139 3.88 6.57 -12.90
C GLU A 139 3.91 6.99 -11.42
N MET A 140 4.72 6.29 -10.60
CA MET A 140 4.87 6.58 -9.18
C MET A 140 5.32 8.02 -8.92
N GLN A 141 4.48 8.78 -8.22
CA GLN A 141 4.74 10.14 -7.78
C GLN A 141 4.58 10.26 -6.27
N LEU A 142 5.69 10.46 -5.58
CA LEU A 142 5.67 10.77 -4.16
C LEU A 142 5.25 12.23 -3.95
N HIS A 143 4.14 12.45 -3.25
CA HIS A 143 3.61 13.79 -3.00
C HIS A 143 4.19 14.41 -1.72
N ARG A 144 4.27 13.61 -0.64
CA ARG A 144 4.76 14.09 0.66
C ARG A 144 5.23 12.93 1.53
N MET A 145 6.26 13.18 2.32
CA MET A 145 6.72 12.29 3.38
C MET A 145 7.02 13.08 4.66
N GLU A 146 6.51 12.59 5.79
CA GLU A 146 6.64 13.21 7.11
C GLU A 146 6.87 12.14 8.18
N ILE A 147 7.39 12.50 9.35
CA ILE A 147 7.41 11.62 10.51
C ILE A 147 5.98 11.51 11.03
N TYR A 148 5.47 10.28 11.02
CA TYR A 148 4.18 9.93 11.58
C TYR A 148 4.27 9.57 13.06
N GLN A 149 5.36 8.90 13.46
CA GLN A 149 5.50 8.42 14.83
C GLN A 149 6.96 8.24 15.23
N TYR A 150 7.27 8.55 16.49
CA TYR A 150 8.50 8.16 17.17
C TYR A 150 8.16 7.30 18.39
N ARG A 151 8.81 6.16 18.53
CA ARG A 151 8.69 5.26 19.68
C ARG A 151 10.06 5.01 20.28
N ARG A 152 10.22 5.34 21.56
CA ARG A 152 11.42 5.04 22.34
C ARG A 152 11.11 3.93 23.34
N GLN A 153 11.87 2.84 23.24
CA GLN A 153 11.90 1.78 24.24
C GLN A 153 13.34 1.59 24.74
N ARG A 154 13.54 0.83 25.81
CA ARG A 154 14.87 0.61 26.39
C ARG A 154 15.85 -0.05 25.42
N GLU A 155 15.35 -0.94 24.56
CA GLU A 155 16.16 -1.79 23.70
C GLU A 155 16.20 -1.29 22.25
N ARG A 156 15.12 -0.64 21.80
CA ARG A 156 14.93 -0.20 20.42
C ARG A 156 14.25 1.16 20.37
N CYS A 157 14.73 2.02 19.49
CA CYS A 157 13.99 3.20 19.03
C CYS A 157 13.46 2.94 17.63
N SER A 158 12.24 3.40 17.32
CA SER A 158 11.72 3.40 15.96
C SER A 158 11.13 4.74 15.56
N ILE A 159 11.39 5.12 14.31
CA ILE A 159 10.80 6.27 13.64
C ILE A 159 10.00 5.72 12.46
N VAL A 160 8.75 6.13 12.34
CA VAL A 160 7.88 5.78 11.23
C VAL A 160 7.68 7.01 10.37
N PHE A 161 8.17 6.95 9.14
CA PHE A 161 7.80 7.90 8.10
C PHE A 161 6.47 7.47 7.47
N GLN A 162 5.66 8.44 7.12
CA GLN A 162 4.45 8.22 6.34
C GLN A 162 4.52 8.99 5.04
N ALA A 163 4.37 8.26 3.95
CA ALA A 163 4.32 8.76 2.59
C ALA A 163 2.88 8.85 2.10
N ALA A 164 2.59 9.90 1.32
CA ALA A 164 1.49 9.93 0.37
C ALA A 164 2.06 9.83 -1.03
N ILE A 165 1.59 8.85 -1.79
CA ILE A 165 2.10 8.50 -3.11
C ILE A 165 0.92 8.21 -4.04
N GLY A 166 0.98 8.75 -5.26
CA GLY A 166 0.11 8.40 -6.36
C GLY A 166 0.82 7.46 -7.33
N TYR A 167 0.12 6.48 -7.88
CA TYR A 167 0.62 5.61 -8.94
C TYR A 167 -0.54 4.95 -9.70
N ILE A 168 -0.29 4.46 -10.91
CA ILE A 168 -1.20 3.55 -11.59
C ILE A 168 -0.90 2.14 -11.06
N HIS A 169 -1.93 1.45 -10.54
CA HIS A 169 -1.80 0.11 -9.96
C HIS A 169 -2.81 -0.85 -10.56
N TYR A 170 -2.29 -2.00 -10.99
CA TYR A 170 -3.10 -3.09 -11.50
C TYR A 170 -2.37 -4.42 -11.30
N VAL A 171 -3.15 -5.50 -11.21
CA VAL A 171 -2.64 -6.87 -11.11
C VAL A 171 -3.06 -7.64 -12.34
N GLU A 172 -2.11 -8.33 -12.95
CA GLU A 172 -2.34 -9.19 -14.10
C GLU A 172 -2.13 -10.66 -13.79
N LYS A 173 -2.94 -11.48 -14.43
CA LYS A 173 -2.79 -12.93 -14.50
C LYS A 173 -2.93 -13.37 -15.94
N ASP A 174 -1.93 -14.06 -16.47
CA ASP A 174 -1.93 -14.59 -17.84
C ASP A 174 -2.25 -13.51 -18.91
N GLY A 175 -1.78 -12.27 -18.69
CA GLY A 175 -2.00 -11.12 -19.59
C GLY A 175 -3.38 -10.46 -19.48
N SER A 176 -4.23 -10.89 -18.55
CA SER A 176 -5.51 -10.25 -18.25
C SER A 176 -5.46 -9.54 -16.90
N ILE A 177 -5.99 -8.31 -16.84
CA ILE A 177 -6.07 -7.55 -15.59
C ILE A 177 -7.15 -8.17 -14.69
N THR A 178 -6.76 -8.57 -13.49
CA THR A 178 -7.65 -9.15 -12.47
C THR A 178 -8.04 -8.14 -11.38
N GLU A 179 -7.23 -7.10 -11.17
CA GLU A 179 -7.45 -6.05 -10.19
C GLU A 179 -6.89 -4.72 -10.70
N GLY A 180 -7.52 -3.60 -10.35
CA GLY A 180 -7.07 -2.26 -10.75
C GLY A 180 -7.39 -1.92 -12.21
N GLN A 181 -6.87 -0.78 -12.67
CA GLN A 181 -7.07 -0.25 -14.03
C GLN A 181 -5.79 0.45 -14.49
N ARG A 182 -5.47 0.35 -15.78
CA ARG A 182 -4.25 0.93 -16.38
C ARG A 182 -4.33 2.44 -16.63
N ASP A 183 -5.50 3.03 -16.55
CA ASP A 183 -5.77 4.44 -16.89
C ASP A 183 -6.20 5.28 -15.68
N ARG A 184 -6.07 4.74 -14.46
CA ARG A 184 -6.49 5.41 -13.22
C ARG A 184 -5.36 5.51 -12.21
N LEU A 185 -5.19 6.72 -11.69
CA LEU A 185 -4.28 6.99 -10.59
C LEU A 185 -4.89 6.52 -9.27
N LYS A 186 -4.19 5.64 -8.56
CA LYS A 186 -4.49 5.28 -7.18
C LYS A 186 -3.65 6.13 -6.24
N GLN A 187 -4.31 6.71 -5.23
CA GLN A 187 -3.68 7.50 -4.18
C GLN A 187 -3.60 6.68 -2.90
N SER A 188 -2.38 6.37 -2.45
CA SER A 188 -2.11 5.49 -1.30
C SER A 188 -1.23 6.16 -0.24
N ARG A 189 -1.29 5.61 0.98
CA ARG A 189 -0.38 5.95 2.07
C ARG A 189 0.49 4.75 2.41
N TYR A 190 1.75 5.02 2.72
CA TYR A 190 2.69 4.00 3.17
C TYR A 190 3.35 4.44 4.46
N ASN A 191 3.50 3.50 5.39
CA ASN A 191 4.34 3.64 6.56
C ASN A 191 5.67 2.92 6.33
N ILE A 192 6.77 3.64 6.50
CA ILE A 192 8.15 3.17 6.38
C ILE A 192 8.79 3.28 7.76
N GLU A 193 9.07 2.14 8.38
CA GLU A 193 9.68 2.10 9.72
C GLU A 193 11.19 1.94 9.62
N MET A 194 11.90 2.80 10.34
CA MET A 194 13.32 2.67 10.62
C MET A 194 13.56 2.44 12.11
N ILE A 195 14.56 1.63 12.42
CA ILE A 195 14.87 1.18 13.78
C ILE A 195 16.33 1.46 14.12
N TYR A 196 16.56 1.71 15.41
CA TYR A 196 17.86 1.83 16.03
C TYR A 196 17.91 0.90 17.25
N ILE A 197 18.94 0.05 17.34
CA ILE A 197 19.10 -0.93 18.43
C ILE A 197 20.09 -0.34 19.44
N GLN A 198 19.65 -0.17 20.70
CA GLN A 198 20.44 0.50 21.75
C GLN A 198 21.37 -0.46 22.50
N ASP A 199 20.94 -1.68 22.78
CA ASP A 199 21.71 -2.67 23.54
C ASP A 199 21.82 -4.01 22.80
N ARG A 200 23.01 -4.62 22.85
CA ARG A 200 23.40 -5.78 22.04
C ARG A 200 22.93 -7.12 22.62
N SER A 201 22.59 -7.19 23.90
CA SER A 201 22.14 -8.41 24.58
C SER A 201 20.79 -8.95 24.09
N VAL A 202 20.01 -8.14 23.36
CA VAL A 202 18.66 -8.49 22.87
C VAL A 202 18.66 -8.95 21.41
N ILE A 203 19.82 -9.02 20.76
CA ILE A 203 19.91 -9.68 19.45
C ILE A 203 19.59 -11.20 19.59
N ASP A 204 19.77 -11.76 20.79
CA ASP A 204 19.33 -13.12 21.14
C ASP A 204 17.81 -13.20 21.44
N ASP A 205 17.18 -12.16 22.00
CA ASP A 205 15.77 -12.17 22.44
C ASP A 205 14.75 -11.69 21.37
N LEU A 206 15.19 -11.09 20.27
CA LEU A 206 14.40 -11.05 19.04
C LEU A 206 14.37 -12.41 18.32
N GLY A 207 15.14 -13.38 18.84
CA GLY A 207 15.29 -14.76 18.38
C GLY A 207 14.26 -15.75 18.94
N GLY A 208 13.12 -15.29 19.46
CA GLY A 208 11.97 -16.17 19.73
C GLY A 208 11.42 -16.84 18.46
N ASP A 209 11.69 -16.25 17.29
CA ASP A 209 11.51 -16.83 15.96
C ASP A 209 12.75 -16.51 15.07
N GLY A 210 13.90 -17.08 15.44
CA GLY A 210 14.87 -17.62 14.46
C GLY A 210 15.50 -16.72 13.40
N ILE A 211 15.83 -15.45 13.66
CA ILE A 211 16.82 -14.73 12.82
C ILE A 211 18.23 -15.09 13.31
N GLY A 212 18.66 -16.32 13.00
CA GLY A 212 20.09 -16.62 12.96
C GLY A 212 20.73 -15.75 11.89
N LEU A 213 21.70 -14.91 12.25
CA LEU A 213 22.53 -14.22 11.27
C LEU A 213 23.27 -15.30 10.48
N ASN A 214 22.77 -15.68 9.32
CA ASN A 214 23.44 -16.65 8.45
C ASN A 214 24.52 -15.93 7.65
N CYS A 215 25.67 -16.58 7.53
CA CYS A 215 26.74 -16.11 6.67
C CYS A 215 26.21 -15.95 5.23
N PRO A 216 26.34 -14.77 4.60
CA PRO A 216 25.84 -14.55 3.23
C PRO A 216 26.61 -15.37 2.19
N ASN A 217 27.79 -15.89 2.53
CA ASN A 217 28.62 -16.70 1.65
C ASN A 217 28.31 -18.20 1.73
N CYS A 218 28.00 -18.75 2.91
CA CYS A 218 27.81 -20.20 3.07
C CYS A 218 26.55 -20.63 3.82
N GLY A 219 25.74 -19.69 4.31
CA GLY A 219 24.50 -19.97 5.05
C GLY A 219 24.71 -20.45 6.49
N ALA A 220 25.95 -20.60 6.96
CA ALA A 220 26.21 -21.07 8.32
C ALA A 220 25.85 -20.02 9.38
N PRO A 221 25.35 -20.42 10.56
CA PRO A 221 24.99 -19.50 11.63
C PRO A 221 26.23 -18.76 12.14
N ILE A 222 26.14 -17.44 12.24
CA ILE A 222 27.19 -16.57 12.76
C ILE A 222 27.09 -16.59 14.29
N SER A 223 28.19 -16.99 14.95
CA SER A 223 28.30 -17.22 16.39
C SER A 223 28.42 -15.93 17.23
N GLY A 224 27.57 -14.94 16.93
CA GLY A 224 27.44 -13.70 17.70
C GLY A 224 27.74 -12.44 16.89
N VAL A 225 27.16 -11.33 17.35
CA VAL A 225 27.22 -10.04 16.65
C VAL A 225 28.56 -9.35 16.91
N GLY A 226 29.40 -9.27 15.88
CA GLY A 226 30.78 -8.75 15.96
C GLY A 226 31.84 -9.70 15.38
N ALA A 227 31.46 -10.89 14.92
CA ALA A 227 32.34 -11.75 14.14
C ALA A 227 32.69 -11.06 12.82
N LYS A 228 33.98 -10.75 12.61
CA LYS A 228 34.49 -10.16 11.36
C LYS A 228 34.69 -11.20 10.25
N ARG A 229 34.68 -12.48 10.60
CA ARG A 229 34.78 -13.62 9.68
C ARG A 229 33.85 -14.73 10.08
N CYS A 230 33.32 -15.44 9.09
CA CYS A 230 32.53 -16.64 9.30
C CYS A 230 33.42 -17.77 9.85
N ALA A 231 33.01 -18.40 10.95
CA ALA A 231 33.73 -19.53 11.53
C ALA A 231 33.77 -20.79 10.62
N TYR A 232 32.94 -20.84 9.57
CA TYR A 232 32.78 -22.02 8.71
C TYR A 232 33.45 -21.85 7.33
N CYS A 233 33.28 -20.70 6.68
CA CYS A 233 33.84 -20.46 5.34
C CYS A 233 34.86 -19.32 5.29
N ASP A 234 35.22 -18.74 6.44
CA ASP A 234 36.20 -17.66 6.61
C ASP A 234 35.90 -16.36 5.83
N SER A 235 34.70 -16.24 5.24
CA SER A 235 34.28 -15.02 4.55
C SER A 235 34.19 -13.85 5.53
N LEU A 236 34.65 -12.67 5.11
CA LEU A 236 34.46 -11.43 5.87
C LEU A 236 32.96 -11.16 6.05
N ILE A 237 32.54 -10.99 7.31
CA ILE A 237 31.18 -10.60 7.66
C ILE A 237 31.19 -9.09 7.79
N VAL A 238 30.41 -8.41 6.94
CA VAL A 238 30.20 -6.96 7.06
C VAL A 238 29.39 -6.76 8.34
N GLU A 239 30.02 -6.19 9.38
CA GLU A 239 29.35 -5.85 10.63
C GLU A 239 28.09 -5.03 10.30
N PHE A 240 26.91 -5.46 10.77
CA PHE A 240 25.80 -4.54 10.92
C PHE A 240 26.32 -3.40 11.79
N ASN A 241 26.31 -2.16 11.30
CA ASN A 241 26.65 -1.04 12.15
C ASN A 241 25.48 -0.83 13.12
N ILE A 242 25.55 -1.49 14.27
CA ILE A 242 24.47 -1.60 15.26
C ILE A 242 24.13 -0.22 15.87
N LYS A 243 24.96 0.80 15.61
CA LYS A 243 24.74 2.20 15.96
C LYS A 243 24.26 3.06 14.79
N THR A 244 23.66 2.46 13.77
CA THR A 244 23.04 3.19 12.67
C THR A 244 21.57 2.85 12.53
N TRP A 245 20.84 3.80 11.99
CA TRP A 245 19.44 3.62 11.63
C TRP A 245 19.28 2.69 10.42
N ASN A 246 18.37 1.74 10.53
CA ASN A 246 18.10 0.74 9.49
C ASN A 246 16.59 0.63 9.21
N PHE A 247 16.19 0.53 7.94
CA PHE A 247 14.79 0.35 7.56
C PHE A 247 14.33 -1.10 7.76
N SER A 248 13.25 -1.29 8.52
CA SER A 248 12.77 -2.61 8.91
C SER A 248 11.44 -3.01 8.29
N SER A 249 10.58 -2.06 7.90
CA SER A 249 9.29 -2.38 7.28
C SER A 249 8.81 -1.29 6.33
N VAL A 250 8.08 -1.73 5.29
CA VAL A 250 7.30 -0.88 4.38
C VAL A 250 5.90 -1.50 4.31
N ARG A 251 4.86 -0.70 4.61
CA ARG A 251 3.47 -1.17 4.65
C ARG A 251 2.50 -0.12 4.11
N GLU A 252 1.58 -0.51 3.24
CA GLU A 252 0.43 0.31 2.85
C GLU A 252 -0.54 0.44 4.04
N VAL A 253 -1.15 1.61 4.24
CA VAL A 253 -2.06 1.93 5.36
C VAL A 253 -3.27 2.74 4.97
#